data_AF-A0A839YVJ3-F1
#
_entry.id   AF-A0A839YVJ3-F1
#
_cell.length_a   1.000
_cell.length_b   1.000
_cell.length_c   1.000
_cell.angle_alpha   90.00
_cell.angle_beta   90.00
_cell.angle_gamma   90.00
#
_symmetry.space_group_name_H-M   'P 1'
#
loop_
_entity.id
_entity.type
_entity.pdbx_description
1 polymer ?
#
loop_
_entity_poly.entity_id
_entity_poly.type
_entity_poly.pdbx_seq_one_letter_code
_entity_poly.pdbx_strand_id
1 'polypeptide(L)'
;MNELGSGRPEEIFVGIVALVLAVLVGVRVREARRTGEIPLWRKRTTRAEMGETKFNALLLVNLAVLLLLLVAGFDMLLDLRLMG
;
A
#
# COMPACT_ATOMS: atom_id res chain seq x y z
N MET A 1 4.60 -19.37 -27.54
CA MET A 1 5.76 -18.71 -26.90
C MET A 1 5.85 -17.32 -27.50
N ASN A 2 5.19 -16.34 -26.88
CA ASN A 2 5.27 -14.93 -27.30
C ASN A 2 6.14 -14.21 -26.28
N GLU A 3 7.43 -14.21 -26.55
CA GLU A 3 8.40 -13.32 -25.92
C GLU A 3 8.78 -12.26 -26.95
N LEU A 4 9.14 -11.06 -26.47
CA LEU A 4 9.72 -9.91 -27.20
C LEU A 4 8.75 -8.75 -27.48
N GLY A 5 8.63 -7.84 -26.49
CA GLY A 5 8.34 -6.43 -26.78
C GLY A 5 7.91 -5.55 -25.59
N SER A 6 7.23 -6.12 -24.59
CA SER A 6 6.39 -5.35 -23.64
C SER A 6 6.57 -5.78 -22.16
N GLY A 7 7.77 -6.20 -21.76
CA GLY A 7 8.00 -6.64 -20.36
C GLY A 7 8.41 -5.48 -19.47
N ARG A 8 9.50 -4.81 -19.85
CA ARG A 8 10.20 -3.87 -18.99
C ARG A 8 9.53 -2.50 -18.84
N PRO A 9 8.99 -1.86 -19.91
CA PRO A 9 8.22 -0.62 -19.75
C PRO A 9 6.97 -0.81 -18.88
N GLU A 10 6.32 -1.96 -19.02
CA GLU A 10 5.13 -2.36 -18.28
C GLU A 10 5.45 -2.64 -16.82
N GLU A 11 6.53 -3.37 -16.52
CA GLU A 11 7.04 -3.58 -15.15
C GLU A 11 7.38 -2.25 -14.47
N ILE A 12 8.08 -1.35 -15.17
CA ILE A 12 8.40 -0.01 -14.66
C ILE A 12 7.11 0.77 -14.38
N PHE A 13 6.13 0.73 -15.29
CA PHE A 13 4.84 1.39 -15.10
C PHE A 13 4.10 0.82 -13.88
N VAL A 14 4.01 -0.50 -13.75
CA VAL A 14 3.40 -1.18 -12.61
C VAL A 14 4.13 -0.83 -11.32
N GLY A 15 5.47 -0.78 -11.35
CA GLY A 15 6.29 -0.37 -10.21
C GLY A 15 6.01 1.06 -9.76
N ILE A 16 5.92 2.00 -10.71
CA ILE A 16 5.55 3.40 -10.44
C ILE A 16 4.13 3.47 -9.84
N VAL A 17 3.16 2.77 -10.43
CA VAL A 17 1.78 2.74 -9.92
C VAL A 17 1.74 2.17 -8.50
N ALA A 18 2.48 1.10 -8.23
CA ALA A 18 2.59 0.51 -6.90
C ALA A 18 3.18 1.50 -5.88
N LEU A 19 4.24 2.24 -6.25
CA LEU A 19 4.82 3.27 -5.38
C LEU A 19 3.87 4.46 -5.15
N VAL A 20 3.11 4.88 -6.17
CA VAL A 20 2.08 5.92 -5.99
C VAL A 20 1.01 5.45 -5.02
N LEU A 21 0.52 4.22 -5.16
CA LEU A 21 -0.42 3.61 -4.22
C LEU A 21 0.19 3.50 -2.81
N ALA A 22 1.47 3.15 -2.69
CA ALA A 22 2.19 3.11 -1.42
C ALA A 22 2.16 4.49 -0.74
N VAL A 23 2.43 5.57 -1.48
CA VAL A 23 2.34 6.94 -0.93
C VAL A 23 0.93 7.23 -0.43
N LEU A 24 -0.12 6.90 -1.19
CA LEU A 24 -1.50 7.12 -0.78
C LEU A 24 -1.88 6.34 0.50
N VAL A 25 -1.47 5.07 0.59
CA VAL A 25 -1.68 4.26 1.80
C VAL A 25 -0.86 4.81 2.97
N GLY A 26 0.38 5.26 2.73
CA GLY A 26 1.23 5.88 3.74
C GLY A 26 0.62 7.15 4.33
N VAL A 27 0.02 8.00 3.49
CA VAL A 27 -0.74 9.17 3.95
C VAL A 27 -1.91 8.74 4.84
N ARG A 28 -2.68 7.72 4.43
CA ARG A 28 -3.78 7.21 5.27
C ARG A 28 -3.33 6.66 6.61
N VAL A 29 -2.23 5.90 6.66
CA VAL A 29 -1.66 5.39 7.92
C VAL A 29 -1.20 6.55 8.80
N ARG A 30 -0.57 7.58 8.22
CA ARG A 30 -0.12 8.77 8.94
C ARG A 30 -1.29 9.58 9.50
N GLU A 31 -2.33 9.78 8.71
CA GLU A 31 -3.55 10.47 9.15
C GLU A 31 -4.25 9.69 10.25
N ALA A 32 -4.47 8.39 10.08
CA ALA A 32 -5.09 7.54 11.09
C ALA A 32 -4.32 7.56 12.43
N ARG A 33 -2.98 7.56 12.39
CA ARG A 33 -2.16 7.71 13.60
C ARG A 33 -2.27 9.09 14.24
N ARG A 34 -2.43 10.16 13.44
CA ARG A 34 -2.53 11.54 13.94
C ARG A 34 -3.90 11.89 14.50
N THR A 35 -4.97 11.45 13.83
CA THR A 35 -6.35 11.81 14.18
C THR A 35 -7.00 10.76 15.09
N GLY A 36 -6.48 9.52 15.12
CA GLY A 36 -7.16 8.41 15.79
C GLY A 36 -8.46 8.00 15.07
N GLU A 37 -8.65 8.46 13.83
CA GLU A 37 -9.81 8.18 13.00
C GLU A 37 -9.38 7.45 11.74
N ILE A 38 -10.09 6.39 11.38
CA ILE A 38 -9.91 5.75 10.07
C ILE A 38 -11.07 6.21 9.19
N PRO A 39 -10.83 7.03 8.15
CA PRO A 39 -11.86 7.42 7.20
C PRO A 39 -12.23 6.21 6.33
N LEU A 40 -13.40 5.62 6.56
CA LEU A 40 -14.00 4.62 5.68
C LEU A 40 -14.87 5.34 4.64
N TRP A 41 -15.05 4.74 3.46
CA TRP A 41 -15.70 5.31 2.26
C TRP A 41 -17.09 5.96 2.48
N ARG A 42 -17.74 5.70 3.62
CA ARG A 42 -19.04 6.29 3.98
C ARG A 42 -19.18 6.73 5.44
N LYS A 43 -18.21 6.42 6.31
CA LYS A 43 -18.24 6.76 7.74
C LYS A 43 -16.82 7.00 8.25
N ARG A 44 -16.62 8.02 9.06
CA ARG A 44 -15.41 8.11 9.90
C ARG A 44 -15.70 7.28 11.13
N THR A 45 -14.88 6.27 11.38
CA THR A 45 -14.99 5.51 12.61
C THR A 45 -13.78 5.85 13.46
N THR A 46 -14.07 6.28 14.68
CA THR A 46 -13.07 6.68 15.66
C THR A 46 -12.56 5.47 16.42
N ARG A 47 -11.36 5.58 16.99
CA ARG A 47 -10.82 4.57 17.91
C ARG A 47 -11.78 4.25 19.06
N ALA A 48 -12.56 5.24 19.53
CA ALA A 48 -13.54 5.08 20.59
C ALA A 48 -14.75 4.22 20.18
N GLU A 49 -15.22 4.33 18.94
CA GLU A 49 -16.36 3.55 18.43
C GLU A 49 -15.99 2.11 18.09
N MET A 50 -14.78 1.88 17.56
CA MET A 50 -14.35 0.57 17.07
C MET A 50 -13.68 -0.30 18.15
N GLY A 51 -13.18 0.32 19.21
CA GLY A 51 -12.29 -0.30 20.18
C GLY A 51 -10.84 -0.37 19.68
N GLU A 52 -9.90 -0.30 20.62
CA GLU A 52 -8.47 -0.17 20.35
C GLU A 52 -7.90 -1.35 19.55
N THR A 53 -8.35 -2.57 19.85
CA THR A 53 -7.89 -3.79 19.16
C THR A 53 -8.23 -3.78 17.67
N LYS A 54 -9.48 -3.43 17.30
CA LYS A 54 -9.91 -3.40 15.90
C LYS A 54 -9.24 -2.27 15.13
N PHE A 55 -9.09 -1.11 15.76
CA PHE A 55 -8.36 0.02 15.19
C PHE A 55 -6.90 -0.35 14.87
N ASN A 56 -6.21 -0.98 15.84
CA ASN A 56 -4.82 -1.40 15.63
C ASN A 56 -4.71 -2.52 14.58
N ALA A 57 -5.65 -3.47 14.53
CA ALA A 57 -5.67 -4.49 13.49
C ALA A 57 -5.80 -3.89 12.08
N LEU A 58 -6.73 -2.96 11.88
CA LEU A 58 -6.89 -2.24 10.61
C LEU A 58 -5.65 -1.43 10.23
N LEU A 59 -5.03 -0.78 11.22
CA LEU A 59 -3.80 -0.03 11.00
C LEU A 59 -2.64 -0.95 10.59
N LEU A 60 -2.52 -2.13 11.22
CA LEU A 60 -1.53 -3.15 10.88
C LEU A 60 -1.73 -3.70 9.47
N VAL A 61 -2.97 -3.96 9.06
CA VAL A 61 -3.27 -4.39 7.68
C VAL A 61 -2.86 -3.33 6.67
N ASN A 62 -3.16 -2.05 6.92
CA ASN A 62 -2.73 -0.97 6.03
C ASN A 62 -1.19 -0.83 5.99
N LEU A 63 -0.51 -1.04 7.12
CA LEU A 63 0.96 -1.08 7.17
C LEU A 63 1.52 -2.26 6.38
N ALA A 64 0.90 -3.44 6.46
CA ALA A 64 1.33 -4.61 5.69
C ALA A 64 1.16 -4.36 4.18
N VAL A 65 0.02 -3.80 3.76
CA VAL A 65 -0.22 -3.43 2.35
C VAL A 65 0.79 -2.40 1.87
N LEU A 66 1.08 -1.37 2.70
CA LEU A 66 2.12 -0.38 2.39
C LEU A 66 3.48 -1.04 2.14
N LEU A 67 3.90 -1.94 3.02
CA LEU A 67 5.18 -2.64 2.88
C LEU A 67 5.20 -3.50 1.62
N LEU A 68 4.14 -4.23 1.33
CA LEU A 68 4.03 -5.05 0.12
C LEU A 68 4.11 -4.20 -1.15
N LEU A 69 3.43 -3.05 -1.18
CA LEU A 69 3.47 -2.13 -2.32
C LEU A 69 4.87 -1.52 -2.52
N LEU A 70 5.58 -1.20 -1.43
CA LEU A 70 6.96 -0.72 -1.52
C LEU A 70 7.87 -1.82 -2.06
N VAL A 71 7.81 -3.03 -1.50
CA VAL A 71 8.64 -4.16 -1.97
C VAL A 71 8.36 -4.46 -3.43
N ALA A 72 7.09 -4.63 -3.81
CA ALA A 72 6.72 -4.91 -5.20
C ALA A 72 7.10 -3.76 -6.15
N GLY A 73 6.88 -2.51 -5.73
CA GLY A 73 7.23 -1.33 -6.53
C GLY A 73 8.73 -1.22 -6.79
N PHE A 74 9.55 -1.38 -5.75
CA PHE A 74 11.00 -1.37 -5.88
C PHE A 74 11.53 -2.60 -6.61
N ASP A 75 10.95 -3.78 -6.40
CA ASP A 75 11.34 -5.00 -7.09
C ASP A 75 11.19 -4.86 -8.61
N MET A 76 10.06 -4.32 -9.05
CA MET A 76 9.76 -4.08 -10.47
C MET A 76 10.59 -2.94 -11.08
N LEU A 77 10.92 -1.90 -10.30
CA LEU A 77 11.73 -0.76 -10.78
C LEU A 77 13.23 -1.05 -10.86
N LEU A 78 13.72 -1.85 -9.92
CA LEU A 78 15.15 -2.13 -9.75
C LEU A 78 15.54 -3.52 -10.27
N ASP A 79 14.58 -4.29 -10.78
CA ASP A 79 14.77 -5.65 -11.29
C ASP A 79 15.47 -6.55 -10.25
N LEU A 80 15.03 -6.45 -8.99
CA LEU A 80 15.67 -7.11 -7.84
C LEU A 80 15.31 -8.61 -7.75
N ARG A 81 14.30 -9.07 -8.50
CA ARG A 81 13.78 -10.45 -8.56
C ARG A 81 13.46 -11.04 -7.18
N LEU A 82 13.02 -10.20 -6.25
CA LEU A 82 12.61 -10.58 -4.89
C LEU A 82 11.27 -11.31 -4.86
N MET A 83 10.41 -11.07 -5.86
CA MET A 83 9.10 -11.71 -6.00
C MET A 83 8.99 -12.62 -7.25
N GLY A 84 10.09 -12.90 -7.94
CA GLY A 84 10.16 -13.64 -9.21
C GLY A 84 10.75 -15.04 -9.11
#